data_AF-A0A814H2X0-F1
#
_entry.id   AF-A0A814H2X0-F1
#
_cell.length_a   1.000
_cell.length_b   1.000
_cell.length_c   1.000
_cell.angle_alpha   90.00
_cell.angle_beta   90.00
_cell.angle_gamma   90.00
#
_symmetry.space_group_name_H-M   'P 1'
#
loop_
_entity.id
_entity.type
_entity.pdbx_description
1 polymer ?
#
loop_
_entity_poly.entity_id
_entity_poly.type
_entity_poly.pdbx_seq_one_letter_code
_entity_poly.pdbx_strand_id
1 'polypeptide(L)'
;MLPVFDLATQHWSYVHTNPDPVHNFPTARKFYSIFPFHNNQVIMFGGAHFNRTTNRHIVVNDRLWIFNFEKLEWSILSPLTMPRPTYFHAAAMNEVKI
;
A
#
# COMPACT_ATOMS: atom_id res chain seq x y z
N MET A 1 2.22 -13.01 1.01
CA MET A 1 2.45 -13.04 2.47
C MET A 1 3.13 -11.75 2.87
N LEU A 2 2.72 -11.15 3.99
CA LEU A 2 3.30 -9.93 4.53
C LEU A 2 4.25 -10.31 5.68
N PRO A 3 5.52 -9.87 5.68
CA PRO A 3 6.39 -10.06 6.83
C PRO A 3 5.95 -9.14 7.97
N VAL A 4 5.87 -9.68 9.19
CA VAL A 4 5.47 -8.94 10.39
C VAL A 4 6.52 -9.18 11.47
N PHE A 5 7.03 -8.10 12.05
CA PHE A 5 7.91 -8.16 13.21
C PHE A 5 7.10 -7.88 14.46
N ASP A 6 7.03 -8.85 15.35
CA ASP A 6 6.40 -8.70 16.66
C ASP A 6 7.40 -8.04 17.63
N LEU A 7 7.03 -6.87 18.16
CA LEU A 7 7.89 -6.11 19.08
C LEU A 7 7.97 -6.73 20.48
N ALA A 8 6.93 -7.44 20.93
CA ALA A 8 6.90 -8.06 22.25
C ALA A 8 7.75 -9.31 22.29
N THR A 9 7.66 -10.15 21.25
CA THR A 9 8.44 -11.39 21.15
C THR A 9 9.76 -11.22 20.42
N GLN A 10 9.97 -10.13 19.68
CA GLN A 10 11.15 -9.86 18.85
C GLN A 10 11.38 -10.89 17.73
N HIS A 11 10.31 -11.48 17.20
CA HIS A 11 10.38 -12.47 16.13
C HIS A 11 9.72 -12.00 14.84
N TRP A 12 10.30 -12.41 13.71
CA TRP A 12 9.68 -12.28 12.41
C TRP A 12 8.70 -13.42 12.15
N SER A 13 7.55 -13.09 11.61
CA SER A 13 6.56 -14.04 11.13
C SER A 13 6.03 -13.59 9.76
N TYR A 14 5.23 -14.44 9.13
CA TYR A 14 4.54 -14.14 7.88
C TYR A 14 3.04 -14.27 8.07
N VAL A 15 2.32 -13.27 7.60
CA VAL A 15 0.85 -13.22 7.66
C VAL A 15 0.29 -13.35 6.24
N HIS A 16 -0.72 -14.21 6.09
CA HIS A 16 -1.53 -14.27 4.89
C HIS A 16 -2.51 -13.10 4.88
N THR A 17 -2.62 -12.45 3.73
CA THR A 17 -3.54 -11.33 3.53
C THR A 17 -4.56 -11.68 2.47
N ASN A 18 -5.72 -11.06 2.57
CA ASN A 18 -6.83 -11.19 1.63
C ASN A 18 -6.70 -10.13 0.54
N PRO A 19 -6.95 -10.49 -0.74
CA PRO A 19 -6.89 -9.57 -1.85
C PRO A 19 -8.15 -8.69 -1.93
N ASP A 20 -8.06 -7.59 -2.69
CA ASP A 20 -9.26 -6.89 -3.14
C ASP A 20 -10.07 -7.83 -4.07
N PRO A 21 -11.40 -7.95 -3.90
CA PRO A 21 -12.21 -8.89 -4.67
C PRO A 21 -12.17 -8.67 -6.19
N VAL A 22 -11.87 -7.44 -6.64
CA VAL A 22 -11.90 -7.06 -8.05
C VAL A 22 -10.48 -6.83 -8.59
N HIS A 23 -9.61 -6.21 -7.80
CA HIS A 23 -8.30 -5.74 -8.23
C HIS A 23 -7.13 -6.58 -7.72
N ASN A 24 -7.42 -7.65 -6.97
CA ASN A 24 -6.42 -8.51 -6.37
C ASN A 24 -5.50 -7.73 -5.39
N PHE A 25 -4.26 -8.16 -5.21
CA PHE A 25 -3.28 -7.45 -4.38
C PHE A 25 -2.72 -6.19 -5.06
N PRO A 26 -2.26 -5.20 -4.28
CA PRO A 26 -1.45 -4.12 -4.81
C PRO A 26 -0.22 -4.66 -5.56
N THR A 27 0.07 -4.08 -6.72
CA THR A 27 1.28 -4.45 -7.47
C THR A 27 2.53 -4.26 -6.61
N ALA A 28 3.40 -5.28 -6.59
CA ALA A 28 4.68 -5.22 -5.90
C ALA A 28 5.50 -4.01 -6.38
N ARG A 29 5.85 -3.11 -5.47
CA ARG A 29 6.44 -1.80 -5.78
C ARG A 29 7.46 -1.37 -4.72
N LYS A 30 8.31 -0.42 -5.09
CA LYS A 30 9.30 0.24 -4.20
C LYS A 30 8.98 1.73 -4.10
N PHE A 31 9.54 2.41 -3.10
CA PHE A 31 9.45 3.87 -2.95
C PHE A 31 8.01 4.40 -2.82
N TYR A 32 7.11 3.58 -2.30
CA TYR A 32 5.76 3.96 -1.91
C TYR A 32 5.79 4.59 -0.52
N SER A 33 4.75 5.36 -0.19
CA SER A 33 4.49 5.80 1.17
C SER A 33 3.34 4.99 1.77
N ILE A 34 3.40 4.79 3.08
CA ILE A 34 2.33 4.17 3.88
C ILE A 34 2.17 4.93 5.18
N PHE A 35 0.94 5.15 5.62
CA PHE A 35 0.66 5.89 6.86
C PHE A 35 -0.61 5.36 7.54
N PRO A 36 -0.71 5.49 8.88
CA PRO A 36 -1.91 5.11 9.63
C PRO A 36 -3.15 5.83 9.11
N PHE A 37 -4.30 5.18 9.21
CA PHE A 37 -5.61 5.72 8.92
C PHE A 37 -6.60 5.23 9.99
N HIS A 38 -7.80 5.78 10.02
CA HIS A 38 -8.81 5.45 11.02
C HIS A 38 -9.08 3.95 11.13
N ASN A 39 -9.57 3.50 12.30
CA ASN A 39 -10.05 2.14 12.55
C ASN A 39 -9.00 1.04 12.25
N ASN A 40 -7.75 1.25 12.68
CA ASN A 40 -6.68 0.28 12.50
C ASN A 40 -6.50 -0.09 11.03
N GLN A 41 -6.38 0.94 10.19
CA GLN A 41 -6.11 0.80 8.77
C GLN A 41 -4.86 1.59 8.42
N VAL A 42 -4.29 1.31 7.24
CA VAL A 42 -3.23 2.13 6.66
C VAL A 42 -3.55 2.42 5.21
N ILE A 43 -3.17 3.60 4.73
CA ILE A 43 -3.23 3.94 3.31
C ILE A 43 -1.83 3.84 2.73
N MET A 44 -1.72 3.18 1.59
CA MET A 44 -0.50 3.07 0.78
C MET A 44 -0.71 3.74 -0.58
N PHE A 45 0.24 4.57 -1.01
CA PHE A 45 0.19 5.19 -2.34
C PHE A 45 1.56 5.43 -2.95
N GLY A 46 1.54 5.69 -4.26
CA GLY A 46 2.73 5.95 -5.06
C GLY A 46 3.61 4.73 -5.22
N GLY A 47 4.90 5.00 -5.38
CA GLY A 47 5.92 4.01 -5.63
C GLY A 47 5.97 3.58 -7.08
N ALA A 48 7.03 2.83 -7.40
CA ALA A 48 7.33 2.42 -8.75
C ALA A 48 7.68 0.93 -8.82
N HIS A 49 7.38 0.33 -9.97
CA HIS A 49 7.77 -1.03 -10.29
C HIS A 49 8.31 -1.11 -11.73
N PHE A 50 9.08 -2.15 -12.02
CA PHE A 50 9.55 -2.39 -13.38
C PHE A 50 8.49 -3.17 -14.16
N ASN A 51 8.14 -2.70 -15.36
CA ASN A 51 7.28 -3.46 -16.24
C ASN A 51 8.05 -4.64 -16.85
N ARG A 52 7.85 -5.83 -16.29
CA ARG A 52 8.50 -7.07 -16.75
C ARG A 52 8.04 -7.52 -18.13
N THR A 53 6.88 -7.06 -18.59
CA THR A 53 6.33 -7.44 -19.90
C THR A 53 6.96 -6.63 -21.03
N THR A 54 7.24 -5.34 -20.80
CA THR A 54 7.85 -4.47 -21.82
C THR A 54 9.36 -4.32 -21.67
N ASN A 55 9.94 -4.80 -20.55
CA ASN A 55 11.37 -4.82 -20.25
C ASN A 55 12.09 -3.47 -20.36
N ARG A 56 11.37 -2.34 -20.37
CA ARG A 56 11.95 -1.04 -20.74
C ARG A 56 11.47 0.15 -19.93
N HIS A 57 10.47 -0.01 -19.05
CA HIS A 57 9.85 1.15 -18.39
C HIS A 57 9.59 0.94 -16.90
N ILE A 58 10.00 1.94 -16.12
CA ILE A 58 9.55 2.15 -14.75
C ILE A 58 8.10 2.64 -14.81
N VAL A 59 7.20 1.93 -14.13
CA VAL A 59 5.79 2.32 -13.99
C VAL A 59 5.61 2.93 -12.61
N VAL A 60 5.19 4.19 -12.59
CA VAL A 60 4.84 4.90 -11.36
C VAL A 60 3.36 4.71 -11.09
N ASN A 61 3.02 4.37 -9.85
CA ASN A 61 1.65 4.02 -9.48
C ASN A 61 0.91 5.26 -8.97
N ASP A 62 -0.33 5.43 -9.40
CA ASP A 62 -1.22 6.53 -9.03
C ASP A 62 -2.37 6.09 -8.12
N ARG A 63 -2.68 4.80 -8.08
CA ARG A 63 -3.77 4.26 -7.26
C ARG A 63 -3.41 4.19 -5.78
N LEU A 64 -4.41 4.48 -4.95
CA LEU A 64 -4.33 4.36 -3.51
C LEU A 64 -4.93 3.03 -3.05
N TRP A 65 -4.32 2.44 -2.04
CA TRP A 65 -4.75 1.19 -1.43
C TRP A 65 -4.95 1.39 0.06
N ILE A 66 -5.95 0.74 0.63
CA ILE A 66 -6.14 0.64 2.06
C ILE A 66 -5.89 -0.80 2.50
N PHE A 67 -5.20 -0.97 3.62
CA PHE A 67 -5.06 -2.25 4.28
C PHE A 67 -5.79 -2.20 5.61
N ASN A 68 -6.69 -3.15 5.84
CA ASN A 68 -7.42 -3.30 7.10
C ASN A 68 -6.73 -4.38 7.94
N PHE A 69 -6.24 -4.01 9.13
CA PHE A 69 -5.54 -4.95 10.01
C PHE A 69 -6.45 -5.99 10.67
N GLU A 70 -7.74 -5.71 10.87
CA GLU A 70 -8.69 -6.66 11.47
C GLU A 70 -9.03 -7.79 10.50
N LYS A 71 -9.24 -7.45 9.23
CA LYS A 71 -9.59 -8.40 8.15
C LYS A 71 -8.37 -8.94 7.40
N LEU A 72 -7.20 -8.37 7.66
CA LEU A 72 -5.97 -8.60 6.90
C LEU A 72 -6.18 -8.45 5.40
N GLU A 73 -7.01 -7.48 4.99
CA GLU A 73 -7.52 -7.34 3.63
C GLU A 73 -7.01 -6.06 2.97
N TRP A 74 -6.63 -6.18 1.70
CA TRP A 74 -6.36 -5.05 0.82
C TRP A 74 -7.61 -4.64 0.08
N SER A 75 -7.87 -3.34 0.01
CA SER A 75 -8.92 -2.80 -0.87
C SER A 75 -8.38 -1.61 -1.64
N ILE A 76 -8.83 -1.45 -2.88
CA ILE A 76 -8.47 -0.26 -3.66
C ILE A 76 -9.39 0.91 -3.30
N LEU A 77 -8.84 2.11 -3.16
CA LEU A 77 -9.64 3.31 -2.98
C LEU A 77 -10.08 3.84 -4.35
N SER A 78 -11.16 3.29 -4.90
CA SER A 78 -11.75 3.74 -6.16
C SER A 78 -12.91 4.72 -5.91
N PRO A 79 -13.06 5.80 -6.70
CA PRO A 79 -12.31 6.17 -7.91
C PRO A 79 -11.06 7.04 -7.64
N LEU A 80 -10.55 7.05 -6.41
CA LEU A 80 -9.48 7.96 -6.01
C LEU A 80 -8.13 7.58 -6.62
N THR A 81 -7.53 8.53 -7.32
CA THR A 81 -6.16 8.43 -7.84
C THR A 81 -5.37 9.68 -7.48
N MET A 82 -4.05 9.53 -7.40
CA MET A 82 -3.18 10.69 -7.23
C MET A 82 -3.22 11.56 -8.49
N PRO A 83 -3.37 12.89 -8.35
CA PRO A 83 -3.30 13.81 -9.50
C PRO A 83 -1.98 13.72 -10.27
N ARG A 84 -0.90 13.35 -9.57
CA ARG A 84 0.41 13.07 -10.15
C ARG A 84 0.97 11.76 -9.55
N PRO A 85 1.21 10.73 -10.36
CA PRO A 85 1.94 9.54 -9.92
C PRO A 85 3.31 9.94 -9.36
N THR A 86 3.69 9.43 -8.19
CA THR A 86 4.96 9.80 -7.53
C THR A 86 5.68 8.61 -6.89
N TYR A 87 7.00 8.68 -6.83
CA TYR A 87 7.90 7.72 -6.17
C TYR A 87 9.11 8.50 -5.61
N PHE A 88 9.80 7.94 -4.61
CA PHE A 88 10.85 8.66 -3.82
C PHE A 88 10.35 9.95 -3.14
N HIS A 89 9.05 10.03 -2.89
CA HIS A 89 8.46 11.16 -2.17
C HIS A 89 8.43 10.88 -0.66
N ALA A 90 8.25 11.95 0.11
CA ALA A 90 7.75 11.88 1.48
C ALA A 90 6.25 12.14 1.47
N ALA A 91 5.54 11.54 2.43
CA ALA A 91 4.14 11.79 2.68
C ALA A 91 3.93 12.11 4.16
N ALA A 92 2.98 12.99 4.45
CA ALA A 92 2.52 13.28 5.79
C ALA A 92 0.99 13.34 5.76
N MET A 93 0.36 12.87 6.84
CA MET A 93 -1.07 12.96 7.04
C MET A 93 -1.35 14.02 8.10
N ASN A 94 -2.34 14.88 7.84
CA ASN A 94 -2.91 15.75 8.85
C ASN A 94 -4.23 15.14 9.35
N GLU A 95 -4.37 15.00 10.67
CA GLU A 95 -5.67 14.69 11.26
C GLU A 95 -6.50 15.98 11.31
N VAL A 96 -7.19 16.32 10.22
CA VAL A 96 -8.22 17.36 10.29
C VAL A 96 -9.46 16.71 10.87
N LYS A 97 -9.70 16.91 12.17
CA LYS A 97 -11.02 16.71 12.77
C LYS A 97 -11.96 17.74 12.13
N ILE A 98 -12.80 17.30 11.20
CA ILE A 98 -13.93 18.08 10.68
C ILE A 98 -15.09 17.93 11.65
#